data_AF-A0A453LLC0-F1
#
_entry.id   AF-A0A453LLC0-F1
#
_cell.length_a   1.000
_cell.length_b   1.000
_cell.length_c   1.000
_cell.angle_alpha   90.00
_cell.angle_beta   90.00
_cell.angle_gamma   90.00
#
_symmetry.space_group_name_H-M   'P 1'
#
loop_
_entity.id
_entity.type
_entity.pdbx_description
1 polymer ?
#
loop_
_entity_poly.entity_id
_entity_poly.type
_entity_poly.pdbx_seq_one_letter_code
_entity_poly.pdbx_strand_id
1 'polypeptide(L)'
;QQDVRATEIDKVDMYQSYRPGDIVRALVLSLGDARAYYLSTAKNELGVVSAQSIAGGTLVPTSWTEMQCELTGQIEQRKVAKVE
;
A
#
# COMPACT_ATOMS: atom_id res chain seq x y z
N GLN A 1 -0.29 -9.89 -7.70
CA GLN A 1 0.80 -8.99 -8.15
C GLN A 1 0.32 -8.10 -9.29
N GLN A 2 -0.45 -8.63 -10.25
CA GLN A 2 -0.96 -7.85 -11.38
C GLN A 2 -1.88 -6.69 -11.01
N ASP A 3 -2.61 -6.81 -9.90
CA ASP A 3 -3.61 -5.82 -9.48
C ASP A 3 -3.08 -4.73 -8.52
N VAL A 4 -1.77 -4.53 -8.45
CA VAL A 4 -1.14 -3.57 -7.51
C VAL A 4 -0.88 -2.20 -8.15
N ARG A 5 -0.55 -2.14 -9.44
CA ARG A 5 -0.31 -0.89 -10.18
C ARG A 5 -1.00 -0.96 -11.55
N ALA A 6 -1.42 0.18 -12.10
CA ALA A 6 -1.91 0.25 -13.48
C ALA A 6 -0.80 0.09 -14.52
N THR A 7 0.42 0.50 -14.17
CA THR A 7 1.60 0.51 -15.04
C THR A 7 2.77 -0.21 -14.38
N GLU A 8 3.73 -0.68 -15.18
CA GLU A 8 4.92 -1.40 -14.71
C GLU A 8 4.63 -2.59 -13.79
N ILE A 9 3.58 -3.34 -14.13
CA ILE A 9 3.05 -4.45 -13.35
C ILE A 9 4.12 -5.50 -13.01
N ASP A 10 5.03 -5.76 -13.95
CA ASP A 10 6.09 -6.76 -13.80
C ASP A 10 7.19 -6.35 -12.80
N LYS A 11 7.26 -5.06 -12.44
CA LYS A 11 8.24 -4.53 -11.49
C LYS A 11 7.70 -4.42 -10.05
N VAL A 12 6.49 -4.89 -9.80
CA VAL A 12 5.86 -4.79 -8.48
C VAL A 12 6.55 -5.73 -7.48
N ASP A 13 7.18 -5.16 -6.47
CA ASP A 13 7.60 -5.89 -5.26
C ASP A 13 6.52 -5.75 -4.19
N MET A 14 5.96 -6.89 -3.77
CA MET A 14 4.91 -6.94 -2.74
C MET A 14 5.40 -6.44 -1.38
N TYR A 15 6.64 -6.75 -1.00
CA TYR A 15 7.21 -6.37 0.29
C TYR A 15 7.51 -4.86 0.37
N GLN A 16 7.77 -4.24 -0.78
CA GLN A 16 7.91 -2.79 -0.90
C GLN A 16 6.56 -2.08 -1.06
N SER A 17 5.48 -2.81 -1.36
CA SER A 17 4.15 -2.24 -1.56
C SER A 17 3.32 -2.26 -0.28
N TYR A 18 3.38 -3.35 0.49
CA TYR A 18 2.58 -3.54 1.69
C TYR A 18 3.38 -4.26 2.77
N ARG A 19 3.06 -3.97 4.02
CA ARG A 19 3.54 -4.72 5.17
C ARG A 19 2.38 -5.18 6.07
N PRO A 20 2.59 -6.24 6.86
CA PRO A 20 1.62 -6.64 7.87
C PRO A 20 1.29 -5.47 8.81
N GLY A 21 -0.01 -5.27 9.06
CA GLY A 21 -0.51 -4.17 9.91
C GLY A 21 -0.86 -2.89 9.14
N ASP A 22 -0.48 -2.78 7.86
CA ASP A 22 -0.90 -1.65 7.03
C ASP A 22 -2.42 -1.67 6.80
N ILE A 23 -3.04 -0.49 6.86
CA ILE A 23 -4.43 -0.30 6.45
C ILE A 23 -4.43 0.10 4.98
N VAL A 24 -5.06 -0.75 4.15
CA VAL A 24 -5.06 -0.61 2.69
C VAL A 24 -6.47 -0.36 2.18
N ARG A 25 -6.64 0.71 1.42
CA ARG A 25 -7.86 0.97 0.63
C ARG A 25 -7.75 0.25 -0.71
N ALA A 26 -8.71 -0.63 -0.99
CA ALA A 26 -8.73 -1.42 -2.22
C ALA A 26 -10.14 -1.47 -2.83
N LEU A 27 -10.20 -1.84 -4.11
CA LEU A 27 -11.42 -2.10 -4.85
C LEU A 27 -11.68 -3.62 -4.89
N VAL A 28 -12.91 -4.04 -4.57
CA VAL A 28 -13.33 -5.44 -4.74
C VAL A 28 -13.58 -5.70 -6.22
N LEU A 29 -12.78 -6.58 -6.83
CA LEU A 29 -12.98 -7.00 -8.22
C LEU A 29 -14.05 -8.08 -8.32
N SER A 30 -14.01 -9.06 -7.41
CA SER A 30 -15.01 -10.12 -7.32
C SER A 30 -15.04 -10.74 -5.93
N LEU A 31 -16.10 -11.49 -5.65
CA LEU A 31 -16.26 -12.22 -4.39
C LEU A 31 -15.20 -13.31 -4.19
N GLY A 32 -14.52 -13.71 -5.26
CA GLY A 32 -13.53 -14.77 -5.26
C GLY A 32 -14.10 -16.13 -4.89
N ASP A 33 -13.50 -16.77 -3.90
CA ASP A 33 -13.86 -18.12 -3.47
C ASP A 33 -14.36 -18.13 -2.01
N ALA A 34 -14.56 -19.32 -1.45
CA ALA A 34 -15.03 -19.48 -0.07
C ALA A 34 -14.07 -18.93 1.00
N ARG A 35 -12.86 -18.50 0.64
CA ARG A 35 -11.78 -18.12 1.56
C ARG A 35 -11.37 -16.67 1.41
N ALA A 36 -11.42 -16.11 0.20
CA ALA A 36 -10.93 -14.76 -0.03
C ALA A 36 -11.62 -14.05 -1.21
N TYR A 37 -11.74 -12.73 -1.06
CA TYR A 37 -12.10 -11.79 -2.12
C TYR A 37 -10.89 -11.51 -3.03
N TYR A 38 -11.15 -11.23 -4.31
CA TYR A 38 -10.13 -10.66 -5.19
C TYR A 38 -10.21 -9.14 -5.16
N LEU A 39 -9.10 -8.51 -4.79
CA LEU A 39 -8.99 -7.06 -4.58
C LEU A 39 -7.97 -6.44 -5.54
N SER A 40 -8.15 -5.17 -5.86
CA SER A 40 -7.22 -4.37 -6.65
C SER A 40 -6.89 -3.04 -5.99
N THR A 41 -5.65 -2.60 -6.18
CA THR A 41 -5.16 -1.27 -5.80
C THR A 41 -4.49 -0.55 -6.98
N ALA A 42 -4.77 -0.99 -8.21
CA ALA A 42 -4.19 -0.47 -9.44
C ALA A 42 -4.65 0.95 -9.81
N LYS A 43 -5.15 1.74 -8.85
CA LYS A 43 -5.51 3.15 -9.04
C LYS A 43 -4.70 4.04 -8.09
N ASN A 44 -4.75 5.35 -8.31
CA ASN A 44 -3.94 6.32 -7.55
C ASN A 44 -4.50 6.53 -6.14
N GLU A 45 -5.82 6.52 -6.01
CA GLU A 45 -6.57 6.65 -4.77
C GLU A 45 -6.63 5.34 -3.96
N LEU A 46 -6.01 4.27 -4.45
CA LEU A 46 -5.98 2.94 -3.84
C LEU A 46 -4.56 2.53 -3.46
N GLY A 47 -4.41 1.91 -2.29
CA GLY A 47 -3.13 1.66 -1.66
C GLY A 47 -3.17 1.83 -0.14
N VAL A 48 -2.00 1.89 0.48
CA VAL A 48 -1.81 2.13 1.91
C VAL A 48 -2.29 3.54 2.26
N VAL A 49 -3.21 3.62 3.23
CA VAL A 49 -3.76 4.88 3.76
C VAL A 49 -3.21 5.21 5.15
N SER A 50 -2.83 4.19 5.92
CA SER A 50 -2.23 4.35 7.24
C SER A 50 -1.30 3.17 7.50
N ALA A 51 -0.13 3.48 8.06
CA ALA A 51 0.88 2.50 8.40
C ALA A 51 1.67 2.97 9.63
N GLN A 52 2.26 2.00 10.33
CA GLN A 52 3.18 2.25 11.44
C GLN A 52 4.56 1.74 11.05
N SER A 53 5.58 2.50 11.44
CA SER A 53 6.97 2.07 11.33
C SER A 53 7.28 0.99 12.36
N ILE A 54 8.38 0.27 12.15
CA ILE A 54 8.88 -0.74 13.11
C ILE A 54 9.18 -0.11 14.49
N ALA A 55 9.52 1.17 14.52
CA ALA A 55 9.75 1.93 15.75
C ALA A 55 8.45 2.36 16.46
N GLY A 56 7.28 2.01 15.95
CA GLY A 56 5.97 2.37 16.50
C GLY A 56 5.50 3.79 16.15
N GLY A 57 6.27 4.54 15.36
CA GLY A 57 5.88 5.86 14.87
C GLY A 57 4.96 5.79 13.66
N THR A 58 4.03 6.74 13.55
CA THR A 58 3.18 6.90 12.38
C THR A 58 4.01 7.21 11.13
N LEU A 59 3.66 6.55 10.02
CA LEU A 59 4.23 6.84 8.71
C LEU A 59 3.37 7.86 7.97
N VAL A 60 3.97 8.98 7.56
CA VAL A 60 3.33 10.02 6.74
C VAL A 60 3.72 9.85 5.27
N PRO A 61 2.78 9.95 4.33
CA PRO A 61 3.08 9.81 2.91
C PRO A 61 3.92 10.99 2.41
N THR A 62 5.06 10.69 1.78
CA THR A 62 5.93 11.70 1.15
C THR A 62 5.82 11.66 -0.38
N SER A 63 5.57 10.48 -0.94
CA SER A 63 5.36 10.28 -2.37
C SER A 63 4.37 9.13 -2.63
N TRP A 64 4.16 8.79 -3.90
CA TRP A 64 3.33 7.66 -4.32
C TRP A 64 3.89 6.29 -3.92
N THR A 65 5.19 6.23 -3.60
CA THR A 65 5.91 5.00 -3.28
C THR A 65 6.55 5.02 -1.90
N GLU A 66 6.53 6.15 -1.20
CA GLU A 66 7.31 6.35 0.02
C GLU A 66 6.46 6.98 1.13
N MET A 67 6.70 6.49 2.34
CA MET A 67 6.24 7.11 3.57
C MET A 67 7.42 7.32 4.51
N GLN A 68 7.40 8.39 5.29
CA GLN A 68 8.45 8.71 6.25
C GLN A 68 7.94 8.57 7.67
N CYS A 69 8.75 7.99 8.55
CA CYS A 69 8.45 7.91 9.97
C CYS A 69 8.70 9.25 10.65
N GLU A 70 7.72 9.76 11.38
CA GLU A 70 7.86 11.04 12.10
C GLU A 70 8.84 10.96 13.27
N LEU A 71 9.01 9.78 13.88
CA LEU A 71 9.89 9.60 15.04
C LEU A 71 11.36 9.43 14.65
N THR A 72 11.63 8.67 13.60
CA THR A 72 13.00 8.28 13.21
C THR A 72 13.50 8.99 11.97
N GLY A 73 12.60 9.64 11.22
CA GLY A 73 12.91 10.23 9.92
C GLY A 73 13.20 9.21 8.81
N GLN A 74 13.12 7.91 9.09
CA GLN A 74 13.41 6.87 8.10
C GLN A 74 12.32 6.81 7.03
N ILE A 75 12.75 6.63 5.79
CA ILE A 75 11.86 6.44 4.65
C ILE A 75 11.62 4.94 4.45
N GLU A 76 10.35 4.57 4.35
CA GLU A 76 9.90 3.22 4.06
C GLU A 76 9.08 3.21 2.76
N GLN A 77 9.31 2.21 1.91
CA GLN A 77 8.55 2.03 0.68
C GLN A 77 7.16 1.45 0.99
N ARG A 78 6.11 2.02 0.40
CA ARG A 78 4.72 1.54 0.41
C ARG A 78 4.02 1.94 -0.89
N LYS A 79 3.01 1.19 -1.33
CA LYS A 79 2.09 1.63 -2.40
C LYS A 79 1.11 2.63 -1.80
N VAL A 80 1.45 3.91 -1.80
CA VAL A 80 0.68 4.95 -1.11
C VAL A 80 -0.58 5.30 -1.90
N ALA A 81 -1.72 5.39 -1.20
CA ALA A 81 -2.94 5.95 -1.75
C ALA A 81 -2.94 7.47 -1.61
N LYS A 82 -3.30 8.21 -2.67
CA LYS A 82 -3.63 9.63 -2.52
C LYS A 82 -4.99 9.76 -1.86
N VAL A 83 -4.98 10.28 -0.64
CA VAL A 83 -6.18 10.66 0.09
C VAL A 83 -6.49 12.11 -0.29
N GLU A 84 -7.66 12.34 -0.89
CA GLU A 84 -8.24 13.68 -1.05
C GLU A 84 -9.00 14.10 0.20
#